data_AF-A0A2G1DEE6-F1
#
_entry.id   AF-A0A2G1DEE6-F1
#
_cell.length_a   1.000
_cell.length_b   1.000
_cell.length_c   1.000
_cell.angle_alpha   90.00
_cell.angle_beta   90.00
_cell.angle_gamma   90.00
#
_symmetry.space_group_name_H-M   'P 1'
#
loop_
_entity.id
_entity.type
_entity.pdbx_description
1 polymer ?
#
loop_
_entity_poly.entity_id
_entity_poly.type
_entity_poly.pdbx_seq_one_letter_code
_entity_poly.pdbx_strand_id
1 'polypeptide(L)'
;MQDKEKGIKYYKKCYEMEYGLCAAAIGEYYEEDKKDYKKAKEWYLRGSNLNYSGSMQKLGLLYSDILKDYDKAIYWYKRGFNELSCIDCALSLGIIYKNNIKDYDKAIYWYKKGIKLGDARAIQNLGFLYETKLNNKEKAIYWYKKALNTEVKTMAKRRLKELGVSYE
;
A
#
# COMPACT_ATOMS: atom_id res chain seq x y z
N MET A 1 -14.95 16.73 16.87
CA MET A 1 -13.62 17.12 17.38
C MET A 1 -13.43 16.79 18.86
N GLN A 2 -14.35 17.14 19.76
CA GLN A 2 -14.21 16.95 21.21
C GLN A 2 -14.11 15.47 21.66
N ASP A 3 -14.73 14.54 20.93
CA ASP A 3 -14.72 13.11 21.26
C ASP A 3 -13.41 12.41 20.84
N LYS A 4 -12.85 12.79 19.68
CA LYS A 4 -11.56 12.28 19.20
C LYS A 4 -10.40 12.69 20.11
N GLU A 5 -10.41 13.90 20.65
CA GLU A 5 -9.40 14.35 21.63
C GLU A 5 -9.46 13.55 22.94
N LYS A 6 -10.66 13.17 23.39
CA LYS A 6 -10.82 12.24 24.53
C LYS A 6 -10.28 10.85 24.19
N GLY A 7 -10.51 10.38 22.96
CA GLY A 7 -9.95 9.12 22.43
C GLY A 7 -8.43 9.04 22.50
N ILE A 8 -7.73 10.15 22.22
CA ILE A 8 -6.25 10.20 22.27
C ILE A 8 -5.69 9.89 23.66
N LYS A 9 -6.40 10.25 24.75
CA LYS A 9 -5.96 9.87 26.11
C LYS A 9 -5.95 8.36 26.29
N TYR A 10 -6.93 7.64 25.75
CA TYR A 10 -6.99 6.19 25.82
C TYR A 10 -5.92 5.54 24.93
N TYR A 11 -5.70 6.06 23.72
CA TYR A 11 -4.61 5.56 22.87
C TYR A 11 -3.23 5.77 23.48
N LYS A 12 -3.01 6.86 24.23
CA LYS A 12 -1.74 7.05 24.96
C LYS A 12 -1.54 5.97 26.02
N LYS A 13 -2.55 5.68 26.83
CA LYS A 13 -2.49 4.58 27.81
C LYS A 13 -2.26 3.21 27.14
N CYS A 14 -2.95 2.96 26.03
CA CYS A 14 -2.74 1.74 25.25
C CYS A 14 -1.31 1.66 24.67
N TYR A 15 -0.74 2.77 24.23
CA TYR A 15 0.65 2.82 23.78
C TYR A 15 1.65 2.61 24.93
N GLU A 16 1.36 3.10 26.13
CA GLU A 16 2.15 2.83 27.35
C GLU A 16 2.17 1.33 27.70
N MET A 17 1.18 0.56 27.23
CA MET A 17 1.14 -0.90 27.29
C MET A 17 1.84 -1.58 26.10
N GLU A 18 2.66 -0.84 25.36
CA GLU A 18 3.47 -1.29 24.21
C GLU A 18 2.67 -1.79 22.99
N TYR A 19 1.40 -1.38 22.86
CA TYR A 19 0.64 -1.67 21.66
C TYR A 19 0.93 -0.64 20.54
N GLY A 20 1.75 -1.05 19.56
CA GLY A 20 2.12 -0.19 18.42
C GLY A 20 0.94 0.33 17.57
N LEU A 21 -0.18 -0.40 17.54
CA LEU A 21 -1.41 0.05 16.86
C LEU A 21 -1.93 1.37 17.43
N CYS A 22 -1.76 1.60 18.73
CA CYS A 22 -2.24 2.79 19.39
C CYS A 22 -1.37 4.01 19.06
N ALA A 23 -0.07 3.82 18.84
CA ALA A 23 0.76 4.87 18.25
C ALA A 23 0.31 5.23 16.82
N ALA A 24 -0.08 4.23 16.01
CA ALA A 24 -0.63 4.50 14.68
C ALA A 24 -1.92 5.31 14.73
N ALA A 25 -2.87 4.96 15.61
CA ALA A 25 -4.12 5.69 15.77
C ALA A 25 -3.90 7.16 16.19
N ILE A 26 -2.93 7.42 17.08
CA ILE A 26 -2.56 8.80 17.44
C ILE A 26 -1.93 9.52 16.25
N GLY A 27 -1.09 8.85 15.47
CA GLY A 27 -0.51 9.41 14.26
C GLY A 27 -1.56 9.79 13.22
N GLU A 28 -2.56 8.93 12.99
CA GLU A 28 -3.69 9.18 12.10
C GLU A 28 -4.51 10.39 12.52
N TYR A 29 -4.76 10.56 13.82
CA TYR A 29 -5.40 11.77 14.32
C TYR A 29 -4.61 13.04 13.99
N TYR A 30 -3.28 13.02 14.14
CA TYR A 30 -2.47 14.17 13.76
C TYR A 30 -2.46 14.41 12.25
N GLU A 31 -2.45 13.35 11.43
CA GLU A 31 -2.47 13.44 9.96
C GLU A 31 -3.83 13.95 9.43
N GLU A 32 -4.92 13.33 9.87
CA GLU A 32 -6.24 13.55 9.29
C GLU A 32 -6.98 14.73 9.91
N ASP A 33 -7.02 14.80 11.24
CA ASP A 33 -7.79 15.83 11.96
C ASP A 33 -7.01 17.12 12.16
N LYS A 34 -5.71 17.03 12.47
CA LYS A 34 -4.89 18.23 12.76
C LYS A 34 -4.03 18.68 11.60
N LYS A 35 -3.85 17.85 10.56
CA LYS A 35 -2.93 18.09 9.44
C LYS A 35 -1.49 18.41 9.92
N ASP A 36 -1.11 17.88 11.08
CA ASP A 36 0.22 18.02 11.69
C ASP A 36 1.06 16.80 11.30
N TYR A 37 1.56 16.81 10.07
CA TYR A 37 2.33 15.71 9.48
C TYR A 37 3.65 15.43 10.22
N LYS A 38 4.21 16.44 10.90
CA LYS A 38 5.41 16.25 11.72
C LYS A 38 5.09 15.36 12.93
N LYS A 39 4.03 15.67 13.67
CA LYS A 39 3.59 14.81 14.79
C LYS A 39 3.08 13.47 14.33
N ALA A 40 2.33 13.41 13.22
CA ALA A 40 1.90 12.14 12.64
C ALA A 40 3.09 11.20 12.40
N LYS A 41 4.14 11.72 11.74
CA LYS A 41 5.40 11.00 11.51
C LYS A 41 6.05 10.52 12.80
N GLU A 42 6.16 11.37 13.82
CA GLU A 42 6.74 11.00 15.12
C GLU A 42 5.99 9.82 15.77
N TRP A 43 4.66 9.84 15.71
CA TRP A 43 3.84 8.75 16.23
C TRP A 43 3.92 7.48 15.40
N TYR A 44 3.95 7.59 14.08
CA TYR A 44 4.18 6.42 13.24
C TYR A 44 5.57 5.81 13.46
N LEU A 45 6.61 6.63 13.68
CA LEU A 45 7.94 6.12 14.06
C LEU A 45 7.86 5.30 15.36
N ARG A 46 7.17 5.80 16.38
CA ARG A 46 6.94 5.06 17.63
C ARG A 46 6.25 3.72 17.41
N GLY A 47 5.16 3.69 16.64
CA GLY A 47 4.46 2.44 16.33
C GLY A 47 5.31 1.47 15.50
N SER A 48 6.15 1.98 14.59
CA SER A 48 7.10 1.16 13.83
C SER A 48 8.21 0.55 14.68
N ASN A 49 8.64 1.25 15.76
CA ASN A 49 9.62 0.73 16.72
C ASN A 49 9.03 -0.39 17.59
N LEU A 50 7.70 -0.46 17.70
CA LEU A 50 6.96 -1.57 18.30
C LEU A 50 6.53 -2.62 17.26
N ASN A 51 7.20 -2.65 16.10
CA ASN A 51 6.95 -3.64 15.03
C ASN A 51 5.50 -3.68 14.54
N TYR A 52 4.79 -2.55 14.56
CA TYR A 52 3.44 -2.47 13.98
C TYR A 52 3.51 -2.12 12.50
N SER A 53 3.05 -3.03 11.64
CA SER A 53 3.11 -2.90 10.18
C SER A 53 2.29 -1.73 9.65
N GLY A 54 1.14 -1.44 10.28
CA GLY A 54 0.30 -0.30 9.91
C GLY A 54 1.03 1.04 10.06
N SER A 55 1.90 1.19 11.06
CA SER A 55 2.73 2.39 11.19
C SER A 55 3.78 2.51 10.09
N MET A 56 4.40 1.40 9.67
CA MET A 56 5.36 1.41 8.55
C MET A 56 4.66 1.74 7.22
N GLN A 57 3.46 1.20 7.00
CA GLN A 57 2.61 1.55 5.86
C GLN A 57 2.29 3.05 5.86
N LYS A 58 1.86 3.61 7.01
CA LYS A 58 1.55 5.04 7.13
C LYS A 58 2.77 5.94 6.95
N LEU A 59 3.94 5.55 7.43
CA LEU A 59 5.20 6.25 7.11
C LEU A 59 5.46 6.25 5.60
N GLY A 60 5.29 5.10 4.95
CA GLY A 60 5.43 4.98 3.51
C GLY A 60 4.48 5.92 2.75
N LEU A 61 3.20 5.96 3.15
CA LEU A 61 2.18 6.83 2.55
C LEU A 61 2.50 8.30 2.77
N LEU A 62 2.88 8.68 4.00
CA LEU A 62 3.25 10.05 4.31
C LEU A 62 4.42 10.53 3.45
N TYR A 63 5.43 9.69 3.27
CA TYR A 63 6.57 10.02 2.43
C TYR A 63 6.22 10.06 0.93
N SER A 64 5.38 9.15 0.42
CA SER A 64 5.02 9.13 -1.00
C SER A 64 4.03 10.23 -1.40
N ASP A 65 3.06 10.50 -0.54
CA ASP A 65 1.86 11.25 -0.93
C ASP A 65 1.95 12.71 -0.48
N ILE A 66 2.52 12.97 0.70
CA ILE A 66 2.63 14.31 1.28
C ILE A 66 4.04 14.88 1.08
N LEU A 67 5.07 14.17 1.54
CA LEU A 67 6.44 14.69 1.55
C LEU A 67 7.19 14.51 0.22
N LYS A 68 6.65 13.68 -0.69
CA LYS A 68 7.22 13.37 -2.01
C LYS A 68 8.67 12.86 -1.97
N ASP A 69 9.04 12.17 -0.90
CA ASP A 69 10.34 11.51 -0.72
C ASP A 69 10.17 10.00 -0.97
N TYR A 70 10.30 9.60 -2.24
CA TYR A 70 10.03 8.22 -2.65
C TYR A 70 11.08 7.23 -2.15
N ASP A 71 12.32 7.65 -1.91
CA ASP A 71 13.36 6.77 -1.36
C ASP A 71 13.02 6.39 0.08
N LYS A 72 12.60 7.36 0.90
CA LYS A 72 12.11 7.05 2.25
C LYS A 72 10.81 6.25 2.23
N ALA A 73 9.89 6.54 1.30
CA ALA A 73 8.68 5.72 1.15
C ALA A 73 9.03 4.25 0.84
N ILE A 74 9.94 4.02 -0.12
CA ILE A 74 10.45 2.69 -0.48
C ILE A 74 11.10 2.01 0.73
N TYR A 75 11.91 2.73 1.50
CA TYR A 75 12.52 2.20 2.72
C TYR A 75 11.46 1.66 3.69
N TRP A 76 10.45 2.46 4.03
CA TRP A 76 9.42 2.06 4.99
C TRP A 76 8.55 0.91 4.49
N TYR A 77 8.15 0.93 3.22
CA TYR A 77 7.39 -0.18 2.65
C TYR A 77 8.21 -1.47 2.57
N LYS A 78 9.49 -1.40 2.19
CA LYS A 78 10.37 -2.58 2.17
C LYS A 78 10.54 -3.16 3.57
N ARG A 79 10.74 -2.30 4.57
CA ARG A 79 10.85 -2.71 5.97
C ARG A 79 9.57 -3.41 6.43
N GLY A 80 8.40 -2.79 6.23
CA GLY A 80 7.12 -3.37 6.59
C GLY A 80 6.81 -4.70 5.87
N PHE A 81 7.20 -4.83 4.60
CA PHE A 81 7.06 -6.08 3.87
C PHE A 81 8.00 -7.17 4.42
N ASN A 82 9.29 -6.87 4.56
CA ASN A 82 10.30 -7.86 4.93
C ASN A 82 10.20 -8.32 6.39
N GLU A 83 9.90 -7.40 7.32
CA GLU A 83 9.87 -7.71 8.75
C GLU A 83 8.49 -8.25 9.17
N LEU A 84 7.41 -7.80 8.54
CA LEU A 84 6.05 -7.99 9.06
C LEU A 84 5.04 -8.48 8.00
N SER A 85 5.51 -8.87 6.82
CA SER A 85 4.66 -9.35 5.72
C SER A 85 3.52 -8.38 5.35
N CYS A 86 3.75 -7.08 5.47
CA CYS A 86 2.77 -6.04 5.12
C CYS A 86 2.36 -6.16 3.65
N ILE A 87 1.14 -6.65 3.41
CA ILE A 87 0.59 -6.90 2.07
C ILE A 87 0.45 -5.59 1.29
N ASP A 88 -0.13 -4.57 1.91
CA ASP A 88 -0.29 -3.24 1.29
C ASP A 88 1.05 -2.61 0.91
N CYS A 89 2.12 -2.88 1.67
CA CYS A 89 3.44 -2.34 1.39
C CYS A 89 4.00 -2.86 0.06
N ALA A 90 3.76 -4.13 -0.30
CA ALA A 90 4.16 -4.67 -1.60
C ALA A 90 3.42 -3.99 -2.76
N LEU A 91 2.10 -3.77 -2.60
CA LEU A 91 1.31 -3.06 -3.59
C LEU A 91 1.81 -1.63 -3.79
N SER A 92 2.04 -0.90 -2.69
CA SER A 92 2.57 0.47 -2.72
C SER A 92 3.95 0.55 -3.36
N LEU A 93 4.85 -0.39 -3.08
CA LEU A 93 6.14 -0.48 -3.77
C LEU A 93 5.96 -0.64 -5.28
N GLY A 94 5.08 -1.54 -5.72
CA GLY A 94 4.80 -1.71 -7.14
C GLY A 94 4.26 -0.44 -7.79
N ILE A 95 3.38 0.30 -7.10
CA ILE A 95 2.84 1.58 -7.56
C ILE A 95 3.93 2.65 -7.67
N ILE A 96 4.80 2.80 -6.67
CA ILE A 96 5.89 3.79 -6.68
C ILE A 96 6.87 3.49 -7.81
N TYR A 97 7.28 2.24 -7.98
CA TYR A 97 8.18 1.86 -9.07
C TYR A 97 7.53 2.08 -10.44
N LYS A 98 6.23 1.85 -10.59
CA LYS A 98 5.50 2.12 -11.84
C LYS A 98 5.37 3.61 -12.15
N ASN A 99 4.93 4.40 -11.18
CA ASN A 99 4.46 5.77 -11.44
C ASN A 99 5.56 6.81 -11.26
N ASN A 100 6.39 6.66 -10.24
CA ASN A 100 7.32 7.70 -9.79
C ASN A 100 8.75 7.42 -10.27
N ILE A 101 9.24 6.18 -10.05
CA ILE A 101 10.60 5.78 -10.44
C ILE A 101 10.67 5.33 -11.90
N LYS A 102 9.55 4.82 -12.44
CA LYS A 102 9.43 4.23 -13.79
C LYS A 102 10.36 3.03 -14.03
N ASP A 103 10.63 2.26 -12.97
CA ASP A 103 11.32 0.98 -13.03
C ASP A 103 10.27 -0.14 -13.09
N TYR A 104 9.89 -0.53 -14.30
CA TYR A 104 8.79 -1.46 -14.51
C TYR A 104 9.14 -2.90 -14.11
N ASP A 105 10.41 -3.28 -14.14
CA ASP A 105 10.85 -4.61 -13.67
C ASP A 105 10.70 -4.72 -12.16
N LYS A 106 11.11 -3.67 -11.41
CA LYS A 106 10.83 -3.61 -9.97
C LYS A 106 9.34 -3.53 -9.68
N ALA A 107 8.55 -2.81 -10.48
CA ALA A 107 7.10 -2.80 -10.33
C ALA A 107 6.50 -4.21 -10.49
N ILE A 108 6.90 -4.95 -11.52
CA ILE A 108 6.50 -6.34 -11.75
C ILE A 108 6.90 -7.22 -10.56
N TYR A 109 8.14 -7.08 -10.09
CA TYR A 109 8.66 -7.84 -8.95
C TYR A 109 7.77 -7.65 -7.72
N TRP A 110 7.47 -6.40 -7.34
CA TRP A 110 6.68 -6.09 -6.16
C TRP A 110 5.21 -6.48 -6.30
N TYR A 111 4.60 -6.28 -7.47
CA TYR A 111 3.25 -6.80 -7.71
C TYR A 111 3.21 -8.33 -7.57
N LYS A 112 4.17 -9.07 -8.16
CA LYS A 112 4.24 -10.53 -7.98
C LYS A 112 4.41 -10.94 -6.51
N LYS A 113 5.13 -10.17 -5.70
CA LYS A 113 5.24 -10.42 -4.25
C LYS A 113 3.90 -10.20 -3.53
N GLY A 114 3.15 -9.14 -3.84
CA GLY A 114 1.81 -8.91 -3.31
C GLY A 114 0.83 -10.04 -3.69
N ILE A 115 0.88 -10.51 -4.94
CA ILE A 115 0.06 -11.65 -5.41
C ILE A 115 0.35 -12.92 -4.59
N LYS A 116 1.62 -13.18 -4.27
CA LYS A 116 2.00 -14.35 -3.43
C LYS A 116 1.45 -14.27 -2.00
N LEU A 117 1.17 -13.07 -1.49
CA LEU A 117 0.52 -12.87 -0.20
C LEU A 117 -1.02 -12.77 -0.31
N GLY A 118 -1.58 -13.00 -1.50
CA GLY A 118 -3.03 -13.00 -1.71
C GLY A 118 -3.63 -11.64 -2.08
N ASP A 119 -2.83 -10.61 -2.39
CA ASP A 119 -3.37 -9.31 -2.81
C ASP A 119 -3.86 -9.34 -4.27
N ALA A 120 -5.17 -9.42 -4.48
CA ALA A 120 -5.72 -9.42 -5.83
C ALA A 120 -5.58 -8.06 -6.55
N ARG A 121 -5.46 -6.94 -5.81
CA ARG A 121 -5.21 -5.62 -6.40
C ARG A 121 -3.85 -5.60 -7.12
N ALA A 122 -2.88 -6.39 -6.65
CA ALA A 122 -1.59 -6.53 -7.31
C ALA A 122 -1.70 -7.27 -8.66
N ILE A 123 -2.60 -8.27 -8.78
CA ILE A 123 -2.90 -8.95 -10.06
C ILE A 123 -3.43 -7.93 -11.08
N GLN A 124 -4.42 -7.15 -10.68
CA GLN A 124 -5.03 -6.11 -11.52
C GLN A 124 -3.99 -5.08 -11.97
N ASN A 125 -3.16 -4.58 -11.05
CA ASN A 125 -2.13 -3.61 -11.37
C ASN A 125 -1.05 -4.17 -12.30
N LEU A 126 -0.71 -5.46 -12.17
CA LEU A 126 0.23 -6.11 -13.05
C LEU A 126 -0.32 -6.25 -14.48
N GLY A 127 -1.59 -6.63 -14.63
CA GLY A 127 -2.27 -6.62 -15.94
C GLY A 127 -2.27 -5.24 -16.58
N PHE A 128 -2.62 -4.20 -15.80
CA PHE A 128 -2.63 -2.81 -16.27
C PHE A 128 -1.24 -2.29 -16.65
N LEU A 129 -0.20 -2.69 -15.92
CA LEU A 129 1.19 -2.34 -16.26
C LEU A 129 1.59 -2.91 -17.62
N TYR A 130 1.29 -4.20 -17.87
CA TYR A 130 1.57 -4.83 -19.15
C TYR A 130 0.81 -4.17 -20.29
N GLU A 131 -0.46 -3.81 -20.06
CA GLU A 131 -1.30 -3.18 -21.05
C GLU A 131 -0.81 -1.77 -21.42
N THR A 132 -0.50 -0.93 -20.42
CA THR A 132 -0.36 0.53 -20.63
C THR A 132 1.07 1.04 -20.64
N LYS A 133 2.04 0.31 -20.07
CA LYS A 133 3.44 0.75 -20.00
C LYS A 133 4.37 -0.13 -20.81
N LEU A 134 4.07 -1.42 -20.89
CA LEU A 134 4.90 -2.39 -21.62
C LEU A 134 4.31 -2.77 -22.98
N ASN A 135 3.10 -2.30 -23.30
CA ASN A 135 2.37 -2.59 -24.54
C ASN A 135 2.32 -4.09 -24.89
N ASN A 136 2.23 -4.95 -23.86
CA ASN A 136 2.18 -6.40 -24.02
C ASN A 136 0.76 -6.90 -23.74
N LYS A 137 -0.06 -6.91 -24.80
CA LYS A 137 -1.46 -7.33 -24.75
C LYS A 137 -1.64 -8.76 -24.25
N GLU A 138 -0.78 -9.68 -24.70
CA GLU A 138 -0.84 -11.10 -24.31
C GLU A 138 -0.69 -11.28 -22.79
N LYS A 139 0.34 -10.68 -22.19
CA LYS A 139 0.56 -10.74 -20.75
C LYS A 139 -0.53 -9.99 -19.99
N ALA A 140 -1.04 -8.87 -20.51
CA ALA A 140 -2.16 -8.17 -19.90
C ALA A 140 -3.40 -9.08 -19.79
N ILE A 141 -3.78 -9.74 -20.89
CA ILE A 141 -4.89 -10.70 -20.93
C ILE A 141 -4.66 -11.84 -19.95
N TYR A 142 -3.45 -12.41 -19.91
CA TYR A 142 -3.10 -13.48 -18.97
C TYR A 142 -3.37 -13.07 -17.52
N TRP A 143 -2.91 -11.88 -17.11
CA TRP A 143 -3.11 -11.41 -15.73
C TRP A 143 -4.56 -11.03 -15.45
N TYR A 144 -5.28 -10.47 -16.42
CA TYR A 144 -6.72 -10.21 -16.25
C TYR A 144 -7.54 -11.50 -16.15
N LYS A 145 -7.22 -12.55 -16.90
CA LYS A 145 -7.85 -13.87 -16.73
C LYS A 145 -7.60 -14.43 -15.33
N LYS A 146 -6.39 -14.30 -14.79
CA LYS A 146 -6.11 -14.68 -13.39
C LYS A 146 -6.96 -13.91 -12.37
N ALA A 147 -7.20 -12.63 -12.62
CA ALA A 147 -8.01 -11.78 -11.74
C ALA A 147 -9.52 -12.16 -11.72
N LEU A 148 -10.01 -12.97 -12.66
CA LEU A 148 -11.42 -13.41 -12.68
C LEU A 148 -11.82 -14.26 -11.46
N ASN A 149 -10.85 -14.94 -10.85
CA ASN A 149 -11.04 -15.80 -9.67
C ASN A 149 -10.81 -15.06 -8.35
N THR A 150 -10.89 -13.72 -8.35
CA THR A 150 -10.61 -12.87 -7.20
C THR A 150 -11.67 -11.78 -7.03
N GLU A 151 -11.59 -11.03 -5.95
CA GLU A 151 -12.48 -9.91 -5.63
C GLU A 151 -12.41 -8.76 -6.66
N VAL A 152 -11.31 -8.64 -7.43
CA VAL A 152 -11.15 -7.62 -8.48
C VAL A 152 -11.69 -8.04 -9.85
N LYS A 153 -12.44 -9.15 -9.93
CA LYS A 153 -12.97 -9.72 -11.19
C LYS A 153 -13.77 -8.73 -12.03
N THR A 154 -14.50 -7.79 -11.43
CA THR A 154 -15.32 -6.81 -12.16
C THR A 154 -14.47 -5.94 -13.08
N MET A 155 -13.30 -5.48 -12.60
CA MET A 155 -12.40 -4.71 -13.44
C MET A 155 -11.74 -5.59 -14.51
N ALA A 156 -11.35 -6.81 -14.16
CA ALA A 156 -10.76 -7.75 -15.10
C ALA A 156 -11.70 -8.05 -16.29
N LYS A 157 -12.98 -8.32 -16.01
CA LYS A 157 -14.03 -8.50 -17.03
C LYS A 157 -14.11 -7.30 -17.98
N ARG A 158 -14.13 -6.09 -17.43
CA ARG A 158 -14.15 -4.85 -18.23
C ARG A 158 -12.93 -4.75 -19.16
N ARG A 159 -11.71 -4.94 -18.63
CA ARG A 159 -10.48 -4.83 -19.44
C ARG A 159 -10.40 -5.93 -20.50
N LEU A 160 -10.80 -7.16 -20.18
CA LEU A 160 -10.83 -8.25 -21.17
C LEU A 160 -11.81 -7.95 -22.32
N LYS A 161 -13.00 -7.41 -22.01
CA LYS A 161 -13.96 -6.97 -23.03
C LYS A 161 -13.38 -5.88 -23.93
N GLU A 162 -12.75 -4.86 -23.34
CA GLU A 162 -12.08 -3.76 -24.08
C GLU A 162 -10.94 -4.26 -24.96
N LEU A 163 -10.27 -5.35 -24.57
CA LEU A 163 -9.23 -6.00 -25.36
C LEU A 163 -9.78 -6.98 -26.41
N GLY A 164 -11.10 -7.13 -26.53
CA GLY A 164 -11.76 -8.02 -27.49
C GLY A 164 -11.69 -9.50 -27.11
N VAL A 165 -11.58 -9.82 -25.81
CA VAL A 165 -11.43 -11.18 -25.31
C VAL A 165 -12.71 -11.63 -24.60
N SER A 166 -13.29 -12.76 -25.04
CA SER A 166 -14.35 -13.44 -24.29
C SER A 166 -13.77 -14.16 -23.06
N TYR A 167 -14.56 -14.21 -21.99
CA TYR A 167 -14.16 -14.74 -20.68
C TYR A 167 -15.29 -15.52 -19.99
N GLU A 168 -16.16 -16.14 -20.80
CA GLU A 168 -17.15 -17.13 -20.34
C GLU A 168 -16.54 -18.23 -19.48
#